data_AF-A0A271KDX0-F1
#
_entry.id   AF-A0A271KDX0-F1
#
_cell.length_a   1.000
_cell.length_b   1.000
_cell.length_c   1.000
_cell.angle_alpha   90.00
_cell.angle_beta   90.00
_cell.angle_gamma   90.00
#
_symmetry.space_group_name_H-M   'P 1'
#
loop_
_entity.id
_entity.type
_entity.pdbx_description
1 polymer ?
#
loop_
_entity_poly.entity_id
_entity_poly.type
_entity_poly.pdbx_seq_one_letter_code
_entity_poly.pdbx_strand_id
1 'polypeptide(L)'
;MADKLFADVADMYLSVPGLVRKYFGYSEDGRTTVGIYLWQSKADADAFYSPDWIAGVTSRWGVMPTKSEWHVPQVVESAEGRVINEYTHTLADAG
;
A
#
# COMPACT_ATOMS: atom_id res chain seq x y z
N MET A 1 -0.19 20.75 -6.50
CA MET A 1 1.25 20.58 -6.24
C MET A 1 1.56 19.17 -5.72
N ALA A 2 0.75 18.64 -4.78
CA ALA A 2 0.84 17.24 -4.32
C ALA A 2 0.64 16.21 -5.45
N ASP A 3 -0.35 16.40 -6.32
CA ASP A 3 -0.63 15.44 -7.42
C ASP A 3 0.56 15.22 -8.35
N LYS A 4 1.31 16.28 -8.68
CA LYS A 4 2.53 16.17 -9.49
C LYS A 4 3.62 15.37 -8.78
N LEU A 5 3.79 15.59 -7.47
CA LEU A 5 4.77 14.84 -6.68
C LEU A 5 4.44 13.35 -6.59
N PHE A 6 3.15 12.98 -6.59
CA PHE A 6 2.72 11.58 -6.63
C PHE A 6 2.92 10.95 -8.00
N ALA A 7 2.54 11.67 -9.08
CA ALA A 7 2.76 11.19 -10.44
C ALA A 7 4.24 10.91 -10.72
N ASP A 8 5.14 11.82 -10.31
CA ASP A 8 6.58 11.69 -10.54
C ASP A 8 7.22 10.48 -9.81
N VAL A 9 6.54 9.88 -8.81
CA VAL A 9 7.04 8.71 -8.08
C VAL A 9 6.19 7.45 -8.25
N ALA A 10 5.06 7.53 -8.96
CA ALA A 10 4.10 6.43 -9.05
C ALA A 10 4.72 5.19 -9.70
N ASP A 11 5.46 5.39 -10.80
CA ASP A 11 6.06 4.31 -11.58
C ASP A 11 7.09 3.50 -10.80
N MET A 12 7.73 4.09 -9.78
CA MET A 12 8.69 3.38 -8.92
C MET A 12 8.05 2.21 -8.17
N TYR A 13 6.73 2.23 -7.97
CA TYR A 13 6.00 1.20 -7.25
C TYR A 13 5.65 -0.01 -8.11
N LEU A 14 5.73 0.11 -9.45
CA LEU A 14 5.46 -1.01 -10.36
C LEU A 14 6.48 -2.15 -10.21
N SER A 15 7.70 -1.83 -9.78
CA SER A 15 8.79 -2.80 -9.62
C SER A 15 8.97 -3.29 -8.18
N VAL A 16 8.10 -2.91 -7.24
CA VAL A 16 8.26 -3.28 -5.83
C VAL A 16 7.80 -4.73 -5.63
N PRO A 17 8.70 -5.66 -5.23
CA PRO A 17 8.34 -7.06 -5.05
C PRO A 17 7.20 -7.25 -4.04
N GLY A 18 6.21 -8.07 -4.38
CA GLY A 18 5.08 -8.39 -3.51
C GLY A 18 4.06 -7.27 -3.31
N LEU A 19 4.27 -6.07 -3.87
CA LEU A 19 3.26 -5.00 -3.82
C LEU A 19 2.13 -5.29 -4.82
N VAL A 20 0.93 -5.50 -4.31
CA VAL A 20 -0.28 -5.73 -5.13
C VAL A 20 -0.90 -4.39 -5.54
N ARG A 21 -0.97 -3.44 -4.61
CA ARG A 21 -1.59 -2.14 -4.86
C ARG A 21 -1.06 -1.05 -3.96
N LYS A 22 -0.96 0.16 -4.52
CA LYS A 22 -0.74 1.38 -3.75
C LYS A 22 -1.79 2.43 -4.10
N TYR A 23 -2.33 3.07 -3.06
CA TYR A 23 -3.09 4.31 -3.18
C TYR A 23 -2.30 5.46 -2.56
N PHE A 24 -2.24 6.58 -3.26
CA PHE A 24 -1.74 7.85 -2.74
C PHE A 24 -2.95 8.66 -2.29
N GLY A 25 -2.84 9.32 -1.15
CA GLY A 25 -3.88 10.20 -0.66
C GLY A 25 -3.31 11.34 0.17
N TYR A 26 -4.17 12.32 0.41
CA TYR A 26 -3.91 13.43 1.31
C TYR A 26 -5.22 13.89 1.93
N SER A 27 -5.15 14.53 3.10
CA SER A 27 -6.30 15.16 3.73
C SER A 27 -6.76 16.38 2.93
N GLU A 28 -8.03 16.75 3.03
CA GLU A 28 -8.59 17.92 2.32
C GLU A 28 -7.81 19.22 2.59
N ASP A 29 -7.28 19.40 3.81
CA ASP A 29 -6.45 20.53 4.21
C ASP A 29 -4.98 20.44 3.73
N GLY A 30 -4.60 19.35 3.05
CA GLY A 30 -3.27 19.09 2.52
C GLY A 30 -2.18 18.83 3.56
N ARG A 31 -2.53 18.74 4.86
CA ARG A 31 -1.54 18.61 5.94
C ARG A 31 -1.07 17.19 6.18
N THR A 32 -1.88 16.20 5.81
CA THR A 32 -1.56 14.79 5.96
C THR A 32 -1.45 14.16 4.59
N THR A 33 -0.42 13.35 4.37
CA THR A 33 -0.34 12.44 3.23
C THR A 33 -0.45 11.01 3.73
N VAL A 34 -1.05 10.13 2.93
CA VAL A 34 -1.20 8.71 3.24
C VAL A 34 -0.77 7.87 2.04
N GLY A 35 -0.09 6.76 2.32
CA GLY A 35 0.09 5.66 1.39
C GLY A 35 -0.65 4.45 1.93
N ILE A 36 -1.57 3.89 1.15
CA ILE A 36 -2.27 2.66 1.48
C ILE A 36 -1.69 1.56 0.59
N TYR A 37 -1.22 0.48 1.19
CA TYR A 37 -0.49 -0.57 0.49
C TYR A 37 -1.16 -1.92 0.74
N LEU A 38 -1.43 -2.65 -0.32
CA LEU A 38 -1.83 -4.06 -0.28
C LEU A 38 -0.64 -4.91 -0.73
N TRP A 39 -0.25 -5.86 0.11
CA TRP A 39 0.91 -6.72 -0.07
C TRP A 39 0.49 -8.19 -0.20
N GLN A 40 1.22 -8.97 -1.00
CA GLN A 40 1.05 -10.42 -1.09
C GLN A 40 1.35 -11.12 0.25
N SER A 41 2.29 -10.57 1.02
CA SER A 41 2.64 -11.10 2.33
C SER A 41 3.16 -10.02 3.28
N LYS A 42 3.12 -10.32 4.59
CA LYS A 42 3.79 -9.49 5.59
C LYS A 42 5.30 -9.41 5.38
N ALA A 43 5.93 -10.48 4.90
CA ALA A 43 7.37 -10.51 4.64
C ALA A 43 7.77 -9.51 3.53
N ASP A 44 6.98 -9.42 2.45
CA ASP A 44 7.21 -8.44 1.38
C ASP A 44 7.05 -7.00 1.90
N ALA A 45 6.02 -6.76 2.71
CA ALA A 45 5.81 -5.47 3.34
C ALA A 45 7.00 -5.07 4.24
N ASP A 46 7.46 -5.99 5.09
CA ASP A 46 8.55 -5.73 6.02
C ASP A 46 9.90 -5.54 5.29
N ALA A 47 10.12 -6.22 4.16
CA ALA A 47 11.28 -6.00 3.30
C ALA A 47 11.27 -4.61 2.64
N PHE A 48 10.10 -4.08 2.32
CA PHE A 48 9.95 -2.74 1.75
C PHE A 48 10.16 -1.63 2.78
N TYR A 49 9.62 -1.78 3.99
CA TYR A 49 9.72 -0.78 5.06
C TYR A 49 11.07 -0.84 5.78
N SER A 50 12.15 -0.68 5.02
CA SER A 50 13.52 -0.66 5.53
C SER A 50 13.83 0.64 6.29
N PRO A 51 14.88 0.66 7.12
CA PRO A 51 15.38 1.89 7.73
C PRO A 51 15.67 3.01 6.72
N ASP A 52 16.18 2.65 5.53
CA ASP A 52 16.47 3.61 4.46
C ASP A 52 15.20 4.22 3.88
N TRP A 53 14.14 3.41 3.73
CA TRP A 53 12.83 3.92 3.31
C TRP A 53 12.27 4.90 4.35
N ILE A 54 12.33 4.55 5.64
CA ILE A 54 11.88 5.41 6.73
C ILE A 54 12.67 6.73 6.72
N ALA A 55 14.00 6.65 6.58
CA ALA A 55 14.86 7.83 6.50
C ALA A 55 14.51 8.72 5.29
N GLY A 56 14.26 8.12 4.12
CA GLY A 56 13.86 8.84 2.91
C GLY A 56 12.52 9.55 3.06
N VAL A 57 11.53 8.89 3.67
CA VAL A 57 10.21 9.49 3.95
C VAL A 57 10.33 10.61 4.98
N THR A 58 11.05 10.39 6.07
CA THR A 58 11.27 11.41 7.11
C THR A 58 12.01 12.62 6.54
N SER A 59 13.01 12.41 5.67
CA SER A 59 13.72 13.51 5.00
C SER A 59 12.81 14.30 4.07
N ARG A 60 11.94 13.61 3.30
CA ARG A 60 11.04 14.25 2.33
C ARG A 60 9.92 15.06 2.98
N TRP A 61 9.41 14.61 4.13
CA TRP A 61 8.22 15.20 4.76
C TRP A 61 8.49 15.88 6.10
N GLY A 62 9.71 15.78 6.64
CA GLY A 62 10.12 16.40 7.91
C GLY A 62 9.53 15.74 9.16
N VAL A 63 8.77 14.65 9.00
CA VAL A 63 8.11 13.91 10.09
C VAL A 63 8.27 12.42 9.90
N MET A 64 8.43 11.70 11.02
CA MET A 64 8.45 10.24 11.02
C MET A 64 7.08 9.69 10.58
N PRO A 65 7.03 8.75 9.63
CA PRO A 65 5.76 8.17 9.20
C PRO A 65 5.18 7.29 10.31
N THR A 66 3.85 7.32 10.46
CA THR A 66 3.12 6.35 11.29
C THR A 66 2.67 5.18 10.40
N LYS A 67 2.88 3.95 10.87
CA LYS A 67 2.49 2.72 10.17
C LYS A 67 1.41 1.99 10.96
N SER A 68 0.34 1.57 10.27
CA SER A 68 -0.69 0.67 10.80
C SER A 68 -0.81 -0.54 9.87
N GLU A 69 -0.95 -1.72 10.45
CA GLU A 69 -1.07 -2.99 9.71
C GLU A 69 -2.47 -3.60 9.91
N TRP A 70 -3.00 -4.20 8.86
CA TRP A 70 -4.34 -4.79 8.84
C TRP A 70 -4.32 -6.08 8.01
N HIS A 71 -5.14 -7.06 8.39
CA HIS A 71 -5.44 -8.21 7.55
C HIS A 71 -6.61 -7.84 6.63
N VAL A 72 -6.43 -8.00 5.31
CA VAL A 72 -7.40 -7.61 4.29
C VAL A 72 -7.92 -8.87 3.59
N PRO A 73 -9.00 -9.50 4.09
CA PRO A 73 -9.48 -10.78 3.55
C PRO A 73 -10.21 -10.63 2.20
N GLN A 74 -10.62 -9.40 1.85
CA GLN A 74 -11.49 -9.09 0.72
C GLN A 74 -11.13 -7.72 0.15
N VAL A 75 -11.10 -7.61 -1.18
CA VAL A 75 -11.00 -6.32 -1.89
C VAL A 75 -12.16 -6.23 -2.89
N VAL A 76 -12.88 -5.12 -2.87
CA VAL A 76 -14.01 -4.87 -3.78
C VAL A 76 -13.67 -3.71 -4.70
N GLU A 77 -13.77 -3.94 -6.00
CA GLU A 77 -13.56 -2.99 -7.10
C GLU A 77 -14.88 -2.77 -7.84
N SER A 78 -15.73 -1.89 -7.29
CA SER A 78 -17.05 -1.63 -7.88
C SER A 78 -16.98 -1.05 -9.30
N ALA A 79 -15.94 -0.28 -9.62
CA ALA A 79 -15.76 0.30 -10.96
C ALA A 79 -15.60 -0.77 -12.05
N GLU A 80 -15.02 -1.92 -11.70
CA GLU A 80 -14.82 -3.05 -12.62
C GLU A 80 -15.75 -4.23 -12.31
N GLY A 81 -16.61 -4.11 -11.31
CA GLY A 81 -17.50 -5.19 -10.85
C GLY A 81 -16.74 -6.42 -10.32
N ARG A 82 -15.55 -6.21 -9.72
CA ARG A 82 -14.66 -7.29 -9.28
C ARG A 82 -14.60 -7.40 -7.76
N VAL A 83 -14.51 -8.64 -7.28
CA VAL A 83 -14.15 -8.96 -5.89
C VAL A 83 -12.90 -9.83 -5.93
N ILE A 84 -11.83 -9.40 -5.27
CA ILE A 84 -10.59 -10.15 -5.13
C ILE A 84 -10.62 -10.85 -3.77
N ASN A 85 -10.62 -12.19 -3.84
CA ASN A 85 -10.55 -13.06 -2.68
C ASN A 85 -9.09 -13.45 -2.43
N GLU A 86 -8.53 -13.03 -1.30
CA GLU A 86 -7.23 -13.50 -0.82
C GLU A 86 -7.35 -14.90 -0.17
N TYR A 87 -8.58 -15.33 0.17
CA TYR A 87 -8.85 -16.71 0.60
C TYR A 87 -8.89 -17.67 -0.60
N THR A 88 -7.72 -18.10 -1.06
CA THR A 88 -7.57 -19.40 -1.73
C THR A 88 -6.87 -20.36 -0.77
N HIS A 89 -7.44 -20.57 0.42
CA HIS A 89 -7.23 -21.83 1.12
C HIS A 89 -8.40 -22.72 0.75
N THR A 90 -8.09 -23.73 -0.04
CA THR A 90 -8.96 -24.82 -0.47
C THR A 90 -9.86 -25.28 0.68
N LEU A 91 -11.13 -24.85 0.70
CA LEU A 91 -12.20 -25.61 1.37
C LEU A 91 -12.90 -26.47 0.32
N ALA A 92 -12.10 -27.27 -0.39
CA ALA A 92 -12.60 -28.44 -1.11
C ALA A 92 -12.71 -29.66 -0.19
N ASP A 93 -12.18 -29.62 1.04
CA ASP A 93 -12.19 -30.76 1.95
C ASP A 93 -12.68 -30.36 3.35
N ALA A 94 -13.99 -30.20 3.48
CA ALA A 94 -14.69 -30.42 4.74
C ALA A 94 -16.07 -30.97 4.38
N GLY A 95 -16.14 -32.30 4.31
CA GLY A 95 -17.41 -33.03 4.30
C GLY A 95 -18.14 -32.96 5.64
#